data_AF-A0A164QC81-F1
#
_entry.id   AF-A0A164QC81-F1
#
_cell.length_a   1.000
_cell.length_b   1.000
_cell.length_c   1.000
_cell.angle_alpha   90.00
_cell.angle_beta   90.00
_cell.angle_gamma   90.00
#
_symmetry.space_group_name_H-M   'P 1'
#
loop_
_entity.id
_entity.type
_entity.pdbx_description
1 polymer ?
#
loop_
_entity_poly.entity_id
_entity_poly.type
_entity_poly.pdbx_seq_one_letter_code
_entity_poly.pdbx_strand_id
1 'polypeptide(L)'
;MTDLVELKDSNLVIKANLLVEASYRLTTMEQKIILALASKIQVSDSELKTYSLSIREFCDLLGIQGNNQYTRLRKTTLGLMKKAFEIRINEKDVVQVSWLSFAKYRDQQGIVDLQFAPFLKEYLIELRKNFTSYTLSNVVRLKHSYSIRLYELLKQYEKIGERTFDFEDLLSKLGLTGTSYKTFGNLKSRVLVPATTELNEMTDLKIDFTEIKSGRKVVGIRFSIGKNTKNIPEQPEILKSEKTKPEEVKSKPQPKTDPNVEFVKNFINVNNLTVKDKNPDKLIEGWLEKRGLNTITEFLLYAIKESGIKNPIGFVRHAVDNGLMLDPLKSKVKRNEMLPEWLYEEKAQEASQGVEKDNEMSEDERKQIEEDERRRLEEVLQKHKRTS
;
A
#
# COMPACT_ATOMS: atom_id res chain seq x y z
N MET A 1 -6.23 10.35 -26.48
CA MET A 1 -4.95 11.07 -26.56
C MET A 1 -4.16 10.61 -25.35
N THR A 2 -3.12 9.80 -25.52
CA THR A 2 -2.35 9.25 -24.39
C THR A 2 -1.33 10.32 -24.01
N ASP A 3 -1.58 11.04 -22.93
CA ASP A 3 -0.68 12.10 -22.48
C ASP A 3 0.67 11.49 -22.11
N LEU A 4 1.70 11.87 -22.88
CA LEU A 4 3.09 11.59 -22.55
C LEU A 4 3.45 12.47 -21.35
N VAL A 5 3.13 11.99 -20.15
CA VAL A 5 3.66 12.59 -18.93
C VAL A 5 5.19 12.46 -18.99
N GLU A 6 5.93 13.55 -18.82
CA GLU A 6 7.40 13.57 -18.85
C GLU A 6 7.99 12.95 -17.58
N LEU A 7 9.09 12.20 -17.68
CA LEU A 7 9.67 11.46 -16.56
C LEU A 7 10.75 12.33 -15.90
N LYS A 8 10.48 12.81 -14.68
CA LYS A 8 11.38 13.73 -13.96
C LYS A 8 11.85 13.11 -12.66
N ASP A 9 13.08 13.43 -12.27
CA ASP A 9 13.68 13.08 -10.99
C ASP A 9 12.81 13.47 -9.79
N SER A 10 12.09 14.60 -9.91
CA SER A 10 11.22 15.16 -8.87
C SER A 10 9.84 14.49 -8.78
N ASN A 11 9.50 13.57 -9.69
CA ASN A 11 8.22 12.87 -9.63
C ASN A 11 8.09 12.08 -8.33
N LEU A 12 6.89 12.09 -7.76
CA LEU A 12 6.59 11.35 -6.53
C LEU A 12 6.22 9.91 -6.87
N VAL A 13 6.81 8.97 -6.15
CA VAL A 13 6.39 7.57 -6.11
C VAL A 13 5.55 7.39 -4.86
N ILE A 14 4.38 6.77 -5.00
CA ILE A 14 3.48 6.45 -3.89
C ILE A 14 3.10 4.98 -3.96
N LYS A 15 3.23 4.25 -2.84
CA LYS A 15 2.91 2.82 -2.73
C LYS A 15 2.26 2.51 -1.39
N ALA A 16 1.29 1.60 -1.37
CA ALA A 16 0.75 1.06 -0.13
C ALA A 16 1.87 0.36 0.69
N ASN A 17 1.83 0.48 2.01
CA ASN A 17 2.82 -0.17 2.88
C ASN A 17 2.77 -1.69 2.72
N LEU A 18 1.59 -2.30 2.56
CA LEU A 18 1.46 -3.74 2.25
C LEU A 18 2.29 -4.16 1.03
N LEU A 19 2.30 -3.33 -0.02
CA LEU A 19 3.10 -3.59 -1.23
C LEU A 19 4.60 -3.34 -1.00
N VAL A 20 4.96 -2.38 -0.14
CA VAL A 20 6.35 -2.15 0.28
C VAL A 20 6.87 -3.32 1.12
N GLU A 21 6.05 -3.88 2.00
CA GLU A 21 6.36 -5.00 2.90
C GLU A 21 6.35 -6.37 2.22
N ALA A 22 5.76 -6.49 1.03
CA ALA A 22 5.64 -7.75 0.32
C ALA A 22 7.02 -8.39 0.03
N SER A 23 7.07 -9.73 0.03
CA SER A 23 8.29 -10.47 -0.31
C SER A 23 8.41 -10.59 -1.82
N TYR A 24 9.48 -10.02 -2.38
CA TYR A 24 9.82 -10.19 -3.78
C TYR A 24 11.31 -9.96 -4.05
N ARG A 25 11.80 -10.55 -5.14
CA ARG A 25 13.18 -10.39 -5.60
C ARG A 25 13.24 -9.85 -7.02
N LEU A 26 13.63 -8.60 -7.14
CA LEU A 26 13.79 -7.90 -8.41
C LEU A 26 15.21 -7.36 -8.55
N THR A 27 15.72 -7.37 -9.77
CA THR A 27 16.98 -6.71 -10.14
C THR A 27 16.84 -5.20 -9.98
N THR A 28 17.97 -4.49 -9.87
CA THR A 28 17.98 -3.01 -9.81
C THR A 28 17.17 -2.40 -10.96
N MET A 29 17.32 -2.93 -12.17
CA MET A 29 16.63 -2.42 -13.35
C MET A 29 15.12 -2.64 -13.26
N GLU A 30 14.68 -3.85 -12.93
CA GLU A 30 13.25 -4.16 -12.77
C GLU A 30 12.58 -3.28 -11.71
N GLN A 31 13.25 -3.06 -10.58
CA GLN A 31 12.74 -2.17 -9.54
C GLN A 31 12.61 -0.74 -10.06
N LYS A 32 13.65 -0.19 -10.68
CA LYS A 32 13.57 1.19 -11.18
C LYS A 32 12.51 1.34 -12.28
N ILE A 33 12.28 0.32 -13.12
CA ILE A 33 11.20 0.32 -14.10
C ILE A 33 9.83 0.48 -13.41
N ILE A 34 9.57 -0.34 -12.38
CA ILE A 34 8.34 -0.23 -11.58
C ILE A 34 8.21 1.15 -10.95
N LEU A 35 9.26 1.65 -10.33
CA LEU A 35 9.19 2.91 -9.56
C LEU A 35 9.00 4.11 -10.50
N ALA A 36 9.67 4.11 -11.66
CA ALA A 36 9.45 5.12 -12.68
C ALA A 36 8.03 5.05 -13.26
N LEU A 37 7.48 3.84 -13.48
CA LEU A 37 6.09 3.66 -13.91
C LEU A 37 5.10 4.14 -12.83
N ALA A 38 5.33 3.79 -11.56
CA ALA A 38 4.52 4.23 -10.43
C ALA A 38 4.55 5.75 -10.26
N SER A 39 5.67 6.40 -10.60
CA SER A 39 5.79 7.87 -10.58
C SER A 39 4.92 8.60 -11.62
N LYS A 40 4.35 7.87 -12.58
CA LYS A 40 3.43 8.41 -13.60
C LYS A 40 1.97 8.39 -13.18
N ILE A 41 1.67 7.62 -12.14
CA ILE A 41 0.32 7.50 -11.62
C ILE A 41 -0.08 8.85 -11.04
N GLN A 42 -1.16 9.42 -11.55
CA GLN A 42 -1.72 10.66 -11.02
C GLN A 42 -2.71 10.35 -9.91
N VAL A 43 -2.83 11.25 -8.93
CA VAL A 43 -3.80 11.12 -7.84
C VAL A 43 -5.25 11.07 -8.36
N SER A 44 -5.51 11.71 -9.51
CA SER A 44 -6.80 11.71 -10.20
C SER A 44 -7.08 10.46 -11.04
N ASP A 45 -6.12 9.54 -11.18
CA ASP A 45 -6.34 8.32 -11.96
C ASP A 45 -7.34 7.42 -11.23
N SER A 46 -8.42 7.04 -11.91
CA SER A 46 -9.42 6.10 -11.40
C SER A 46 -9.07 4.65 -11.70
N GLU A 47 -8.07 4.38 -12.56
CA GLU A 47 -7.65 3.06 -13.03
C GLU A 47 -6.17 3.05 -13.42
N LEU A 48 -5.54 1.86 -13.39
CA LEU A 48 -4.18 1.65 -13.88
C LEU A 48 -4.19 1.59 -15.42
N LYS A 49 -4.00 2.75 -16.03
CA LYS A 49 -3.94 2.92 -17.49
C LYS A 49 -2.67 2.32 -18.07
N THR A 50 -2.61 2.25 -19.40
CA THR A 50 -1.36 2.04 -20.11
C THR A 50 -0.53 3.32 -20.08
N TYR A 51 0.69 3.25 -19.58
CA TYR A 51 1.61 4.38 -19.52
C TYR A 51 2.66 4.25 -20.62
N SER A 52 2.77 5.29 -21.44
CA SER A 52 3.75 5.38 -22.52
C SER A 52 5.02 6.07 -22.01
N LEU A 53 6.17 5.47 -22.27
CA LEU A 53 7.48 5.99 -21.88
C LEU A 53 8.40 6.07 -23.10
N SER A 54 9.08 7.21 -23.27
CA SER A 54 10.19 7.32 -24.22
C SER A 54 11.30 6.37 -23.78
N ILE A 55 11.70 5.44 -24.66
CA ILE A 55 12.75 4.47 -24.35
C ILE A 55 14.07 5.19 -24.08
N ARG A 56 14.33 6.29 -24.80
CA ARG A 56 15.53 7.11 -24.59
C ARG A 56 15.54 7.75 -23.21
N GLU A 57 14.51 8.52 -22.86
CA GLU A 57 14.41 9.17 -21.54
C GLU A 57 14.44 8.15 -20.41
N PHE A 58 13.81 7.00 -20.62
CA PHE A 58 13.80 5.93 -19.65
C PHE A 58 15.20 5.34 -19.46
N CYS A 59 15.92 5.09 -20.54
CA CYS A 59 17.29 4.58 -20.45
C CYS A 59 18.25 5.62 -19.84
N ASP A 60 18.08 6.89 -20.20
CA ASP A 60 18.86 7.99 -19.64
C ASP A 60 18.62 8.12 -18.13
N LEU A 61 17.36 8.10 -17.68
CA LEU A 61 17.00 8.12 -16.26
C LEU A 61 17.62 6.92 -15.52
N LEU A 62 17.53 5.74 -16.11
CA LEU A 62 18.00 4.49 -15.50
C LEU A 62 19.53 4.32 -15.55
N GLY A 63 20.24 5.24 -16.21
CA GLY A 63 21.68 5.16 -16.45
C GLY A 63 22.08 3.99 -17.36
N ILE A 64 21.18 3.55 -18.25
CA ILE A 64 21.44 2.49 -19.23
C ILE A 64 22.18 3.11 -20.41
N GLN A 65 23.49 2.85 -20.47
CA GLN A 65 24.31 3.28 -21.60
C GLN A 65 24.55 2.15 -22.61
N GLY A 66 24.96 2.54 -23.83
CA GLY A 66 25.38 1.64 -24.90
C GLY A 66 24.35 1.48 -26.02
N ASN A 67 24.67 0.62 -27.00
CA ASN A 67 23.89 0.51 -28.24
C ASN A 67 22.72 -0.49 -28.15
N ASN A 68 22.67 -1.32 -27.10
CA ASN A 68 21.69 -2.42 -26.96
C ASN A 68 20.56 -2.11 -25.95
N GLN A 69 20.23 -0.83 -25.76
CA GLN A 69 19.28 -0.40 -24.71
C GLN A 69 17.88 -0.99 -24.93
N TYR A 70 17.40 -0.98 -26.18
CA TYR A 70 16.10 -1.55 -26.57
C TYR A 70 16.00 -3.04 -26.26
N THR A 71 16.99 -3.83 -26.70
CA THR A 71 17.04 -5.27 -26.45
C THR A 71 17.10 -5.58 -24.96
N ARG A 72 17.90 -4.82 -24.21
CA ARG A 72 18.02 -4.98 -22.76
C ARG A 72 16.69 -4.68 -22.06
N LEU A 73 16.05 -3.56 -22.40
CA LEU A 73 14.76 -3.17 -21.85
C LEU A 73 13.69 -4.22 -22.14
N ARG A 74 13.60 -4.71 -23.38
CA ARG A 74 12.67 -5.78 -23.79
C ARG A 74 12.87 -7.06 -22.99
N LYS A 75 14.13 -7.48 -22.79
CA LYS A 75 14.45 -8.64 -21.95
C LYS A 75 14.08 -8.40 -20.49
N THR A 76 14.32 -7.20 -19.96
CA THR A 76 13.99 -6.84 -18.58
C THR A 76 12.48 -6.80 -18.35
N THR A 77 11.69 -6.18 -19.21
CA THR A 77 10.22 -6.14 -19.05
C THR A 77 9.62 -7.54 -19.19
N LEU A 78 10.12 -8.36 -20.11
CA LEU A 78 9.68 -9.75 -20.22
C LEU A 78 10.01 -10.57 -18.96
N GLY A 79 11.20 -10.38 -18.39
CA GLY A 79 11.59 -10.99 -17.12
C GLY A 79 10.69 -10.53 -15.97
N LEU A 80 10.34 -9.25 -15.94
CA LEU A 80 9.46 -8.66 -14.93
C LEU A 80 8.02 -9.21 -15.02
N MET A 81 7.47 -9.36 -16.22
CA MET A 81 6.13 -9.94 -16.44
C MET A 81 6.03 -11.39 -15.94
N LYS A 82 7.12 -12.15 -16.04
CA LYS A 82 7.19 -13.56 -15.61
C LYS A 82 7.34 -13.74 -14.10
N LYS A 83 7.60 -12.67 -13.35
CA LYS A 83 7.81 -12.73 -11.90
C LYS A 83 6.53 -12.38 -11.17
N ALA A 84 5.87 -13.41 -10.64
CA ALA A 84 4.84 -13.24 -9.64
C ALA A 84 5.46 -13.03 -8.26
N PHE A 85 4.72 -12.35 -7.39
CA PHE A 85 5.00 -12.23 -5.97
C PHE A 85 3.71 -12.36 -5.18
N GLU A 86 3.85 -12.61 -3.88
CA GLU A 86 2.74 -12.87 -2.98
C GLU A 86 2.39 -11.64 -2.16
N ILE A 87 1.10 -11.29 -2.13
CA ILE A 87 0.53 -10.31 -1.21
C ILE A 87 -0.42 -11.07 -0.29
N ARG A 88 -0.12 -11.06 1.01
CA ARG A 88 -1.00 -11.61 2.04
C ARG A 88 -2.07 -10.57 2.37
N ILE A 89 -3.33 -10.91 2.10
CA ILE A 89 -4.47 -10.01 2.36
C ILE A 89 -4.93 -10.17 3.82
N ASN A 90 -4.93 -11.39 4.33
CA ASN A 90 -5.23 -11.74 5.72
C ASN A 90 -4.51 -13.04 6.10
N GLU A 91 -4.79 -13.61 7.28
CA GLU A 91 -4.11 -14.83 7.74
C GLU A 91 -4.30 -16.07 6.85
N LYS A 92 -5.39 -16.10 6.07
CA LYS A 92 -5.80 -17.26 5.26
C LYS A 92 -5.62 -17.05 3.76
N ASP A 93 -5.66 -15.80 3.30
CA ASP A 93 -5.69 -15.46 1.89
C ASP A 93 -4.36 -14.86 1.41
N VAL A 94 -3.79 -15.49 0.38
CA VAL A 94 -2.59 -15.04 -0.32
C VAL A 94 -2.92 -14.90 -1.80
N VAL A 95 -2.59 -13.74 -2.38
CA VAL A 95 -2.72 -13.49 -3.82
C VAL A 95 -1.36 -13.51 -4.48
N GLN A 96 -1.25 -14.26 -5.57
CA GLN A 96 -0.10 -14.24 -6.46
C GLN A 96 -0.37 -13.29 -7.62
N VAL A 97 0.49 -12.30 -7.80
CA VAL A 97 0.31 -11.28 -8.82
C VAL A 97 1.66 -10.89 -9.44
N SER A 98 1.67 -10.64 -10.75
CA SER A 98 2.83 -10.07 -11.45
C SER A 98 2.79 -8.54 -11.39
N TRP A 99 3.96 -7.89 -11.54
CA TRP A 99 4.01 -6.44 -11.60
C TRP A 99 3.35 -5.87 -12.87
N LEU A 100 3.65 -6.45 -14.02
CA LEU A 100 3.18 -5.96 -15.32
C LEU A 100 2.25 -6.98 -15.97
N SER A 101 1.10 -6.52 -16.49
CA SER A 101 0.19 -7.32 -17.32
C SER A 101 0.45 -7.14 -18.82
N PHE A 102 1.05 -6.01 -19.22
CA PHE A 102 1.21 -5.64 -20.63
C PHE A 102 2.49 -4.86 -20.88
N ALA A 103 3.14 -5.16 -22.01
CA ALA A 103 4.24 -4.39 -22.56
C ALA A 103 4.19 -4.38 -24.09
N LYS A 104 4.08 -3.20 -24.71
CA LYS A 104 4.11 -3.02 -26.17
C LYS A 104 5.22 -2.07 -26.56
N TYR A 105 6.03 -2.49 -27.53
CA TYR A 105 7.13 -1.69 -28.07
C TYR A 105 6.70 -1.07 -29.39
N ARG A 106 6.84 0.25 -29.50
CA ARG A 106 6.59 1.04 -30.72
C ARG A 106 7.93 1.51 -31.26
N ASP A 107 8.67 0.61 -31.90
CA ASP A 107 10.07 0.81 -32.29
C ASP A 107 10.26 2.06 -33.16
N GLN A 108 9.38 2.32 -34.13
CA GLN A 108 9.46 3.50 -35.00
C GLN A 108 9.32 4.83 -34.25
N GLN A 109 8.67 4.82 -33.08
CA GLN A 109 8.44 6.01 -32.25
C GLN A 109 9.41 6.07 -31.06
N GLY A 110 10.20 5.01 -30.82
CA GLY A 110 11.06 4.91 -29.65
C GLY A 110 10.29 4.90 -28.33
N ILE A 111 9.06 4.35 -28.31
CA ILE A 111 8.18 4.34 -27.13
C ILE A 111 7.94 2.90 -26.65
N VAL A 112 7.87 2.72 -25.33
CA VAL A 112 7.35 1.52 -24.68
C VAL A 112 6.07 1.86 -23.92
N ASP A 113 5.03 1.06 -24.15
CA ASP A 113 3.76 1.13 -23.45
C ASP A 113 3.73 0.03 -22.39
N LEU A 114 3.61 0.39 -21.12
CA LEU A 114 3.59 -0.55 -19.99
C LEU A 114 2.29 -0.42 -19.21
N GLN A 115 1.78 -1.54 -18.69
CA GLN A 115 0.64 -1.54 -17.79
C GLN A 115 0.93 -2.40 -16.57
N PHE A 116 0.63 -1.85 -15.39
CA PHE A 116 0.60 -2.62 -14.15
C PHE A 116 -0.51 -3.67 -14.21
N ALA A 117 -0.34 -4.79 -13.49
CA ALA A 117 -1.43 -5.73 -13.31
C ALA A 117 -2.64 -5.03 -12.65
N PRO A 118 -3.88 -5.22 -13.14
CA PRO A 118 -5.05 -4.49 -12.64
C PRO A 118 -5.28 -4.62 -11.12
N PHE A 119 -4.95 -5.77 -10.55
CA PHE A 119 -5.04 -6.01 -9.10
C PHE A 119 -4.19 -5.05 -8.26
N LEU A 120 -3.09 -4.51 -8.81
CA LEU A 120 -2.21 -3.57 -8.11
C LEU A 120 -2.84 -2.19 -7.94
N LYS A 121 -4.02 -1.93 -8.53
CA LYS A 121 -4.74 -0.66 -8.44
C LYS A 121 -4.98 -0.25 -6.98
N GLU A 122 -5.40 -1.21 -6.16
CA GLU A 122 -5.68 -0.98 -4.73
C GLU A 122 -4.42 -0.57 -3.94
N TYR A 123 -3.24 -0.92 -4.46
CA TYR A 123 -1.94 -0.72 -3.79
C TYR A 123 -1.12 0.43 -4.36
N LEU A 124 -1.60 1.06 -5.44
CA LEU A 124 -0.91 2.15 -6.15
C LEU A 124 -1.76 3.40 -6.35
N ILE A 125 -3.09 3.26 -6.45
CA ILE A 125 -4.04 4.37 -6.65
C ILE A 125 -4.96 4.53 -5.43
N GLU A 126 -5.68 3.48 -5.05
CA GLU A 126 -6.74 3.57 -4.04
C GLU A 126 -6.20 3.50 -2.60
N LEU A 127 -5.20 4.33 -2.33
CA LEU A 127 -4.46 4.37 -1.07
C LEU A 127 -5.30 5.05 0.00
N ARG A 128 -6.05 4.27 0.78
CA ARG A 128 -6.92 4.79 1.85
C ARG A 128 -6.13 5.32 3.06
N LYS A 129 -5.19 4.51 3.57
CA LYS A 129 -4.30 4.77 4.73
C LYS A 129 -3.01 3.95 4.56
N ASN A 130 -1.94 4.31 5.29
CA ASN A 130 -0.67 3.57 5.35
C ASN A 130 0.00 3.38 3.98
N PHE A 131 0.51 4.48 3.43
CA PHE A 131 1.32 4.47 2.23
C PHE A 131 2.67 5.13 2.49
N THR A 132 3.62 4.82 1.63
CA THR A 132 4.95 5.42 1.61
C THR A 132 5.08 6.25 0.35
N SER A 133 5.55 7.49 0.51
CA SER A 133 5.80 8.40 -0.60
C SER A 133 7.22 8.96 -0.56
N TYR A 134 7.85 9.10 -1.73
CA TYR A 134 9.17 9.71 -1.87
C TYR A 134 9.42 10.16 -3.31
N THR A 135 10.45 10.98 -3.52
CA THR A 135 10.84 11.40 -4.86
C THR A 135 11.60 10.28 -5.59
N LEU A 136 11.30 10.10 -6.87
CA LEU A 136 11.91 9.08 -7.72
C LEU A 136 13.45 9.18 -7.74
N SER A 137 13.99 10.38 -7.66
CA SER A 137 15.42 10.65 -7.57
C SER A 137 16.14 9.88 -6.46
N ASN A 138 15.49 9.60 -5.33
CA ASN A 138 16.12 8.92 -4.20
C ASN A 138 16.41 7.44 -4.51
N VAL A 139 15.68 6.83 -5.44
CA VAL A 139 15.81 5.41 -5.77
C VAL A 139 16.50 5.17 -7.11
N VAL A 140 16.32 6.08 -8.07
CA VAL A 140 16.91 5.97 -9.41
C VAL A 140 18.43 6.06 -9.38
N ARG A 141 19.01 6.82 -8.45
CA ARG A 141 20.47 6.95 -8.32
C ARG A 141 21.14 5.71 -7.71
N LEU A 142 20.38 4.88 -7.00
CA LEU A 142 20.90 3.68 -6.33
C LEU A 142 21.31 2.61 -7.34
N LYS A 143 22.46 1.98 -7.11
CA LYS A 143 23.05 0.94 -7.96
C LYS A 143 22.68 -0.45 -7.46
N HIS A 144 22.55 -0.63 -6.14
CA HIS A 144 22.25 -1.94 -5.56
C HIS A 144 20.74 -2.17 -5.35
N SER A 145 20.26 -3.33 -5.80
CA SER A 145 18.85 -3.71 -5.69
C SER A 145 18.35 -3.79 -4.25
N TYR A 146 19.24 -4.14 -3.32
CA TYR A 146 18.88 -4.22 -1.90
C TYR A 146 18.81 -2.84 -1.24
N SER A 147 19.59 -1.87 -1.71
CA SER A 147 19.50 -0.49 -1.23
C SER A 147 18.13 0.10 -1.56
N ILE A 148 17.61 -0.13 -2.76
CA ILE A 148 16.26 0.32 -3.14
C ILE A 148 15.20 -0.29 -2.21
N ARG A 149 15.24 -1.61 -1.99
CA ARG A 149 14.30 -2.28 -1.06
C ARG A 149 14.42 -1.76 0.36
N LEU A 150 15.63 -1.65 0.88
CA LEU A 150 15.87 -1.20 2.24
C LEU A 150 15.46 0.26 2.42
N TYR A 151 15.68 1.10 1.41
CA TYR A 151 15.17 2.48 1.39
C TYR A 151 13.65 2.52 1.52
N GLU A 152 12.90 1.79 0.69
CA GLU A 152 11.43 1.77 0.80
C GLU A 152 10.96 1.28 2.17
N LEU A 153 11.57 0.21 2.68
CA LEU A 153 11.25 -0.38 3.97
C LEU A 153 11.54 0.60 5.14
N LEU A 154 12.62 1.38 5.07
CA LEU A 154 12.96 2.31 6.14
C LEU A 154 12.24 3.66 5.99
N LYS A 155 11.96 4.10 4.76
CA LYS A 155 11.30 5.39 4.50
C LYS A 155 9.91 5.48 5.14
N GLN A 156 9.18 4.36 5.19
CA GLN A 156 7.88 4.32 5.86
C GLN A 156 7.96 4.57 7.38
N TYR A 157 9.12 4.32 8.01
CA TYR A 157 9.38 4.55 9.45
C TYR A 157 10.20 5.82 9.70
N GLU A 158 10.44 6.67 8.69
CA GLU A 158 11.25 7.90 8.83
C GLU A 158 10.74 8.81 9.96
N LYS A 159 9.42 8.93 10.13
CA LYS A 159 8.81 9.75 11.20
C LYS A 159 8.98 9.14 12.59
N ILE A 160 9.06 7.81 12.67
CA ILE A 160 9.28 7.07 13.93
C ILE A 160 10.75 7.15 14.33
N GLY A 161 11.64 7.18 13.34
CA GLY A 161 13.08 7.35 13.54
C GLY A 161 13.82 6.05 13.83
N GLU A 162 13.11 4.93 13.94
CA GLU A 162 13.71 3.61 14.07
C GLU A 162 12.81 2.52 13.50
N ARG A 163 13.43 1.39 13.14
CA ARG A 163 12.71 0.18 12.74
C ARG A 163 13.48 -1.06 13.15
N THR A 164 12.81 -2.00 13.79
CA THR A 164 13.40 -3.30 14.15
C THR A 164 12.81 -4.40 13.27
N PHE A 165 13.65 -5.32 12.81
CA PHE A 165 13.25 -6.54 12.12
C PHE A 165 13.81 -7.77 12.82
N ASP A 166 13.02 -8.83 12.88
CA ASP A 166 13.56 -10.16 13.08
C ASP A 166 14.41 -10.57 11.87
N PHE A 167 15.42 -11.40 12.11
CA PHE A 167 16.38 -11.78 11.07
C PHE A 167 15.69 -12.48 9.88
N GLU A 168 14.83 -13.45 10.15
CA GLU A 168 14.09 -14.19 9.11
C GLU A 168 13.07 -13.29 8.39
N ASP A 169 12.47 -12.36 9.11
CA ASP A 169 11.51 -11.42 8.55
C ASP A 169 12.18 -10.45 7.56
N LEU A 170 13.36 -9.92 7.90
CA LEU A 170 14.13 -9.08 6.97
C LEU A 170 14.58 -9.88 5.75
N LEU A 171 15.02 -11.13 5.91
CA LEU A 171 15.38 -11.99 4.79
C LEU A 171 14.18 -12.20 3.86
N SER A 172 12.99 -12.46 4.43
CA SER A 172 11.75 -12.60 3.68
C SER A 172 11.43 -11.35 2.87
N LYS A 173 11.41 -10.17 3.51
CA LYS A 173 11.10 -8.88 2.86
C LYS A 173 12.07 -8.49 1.76
N LEU A 174 13.33 -8.94 1.84
CA LEU A 174 14.36 -8.75 0.83
C LEU A 174 14.38 -9.84 -0.27
N GLY A 175 13.50 -10.85 -0.18
CA GLY A 175 13.46 -11.98 -1.11
C GLY A 175 14.72 -12.87 -1.03
N LEU A 176 15.22 -13.07 0.19
CA LEU A 176 16.45 -13.80 0.51
C LEU A 176 16.21 -15.10 1.28
N THR A 177 14.96 -15.44 1.60
CA THR A 177 14.62 -16.71 2.27
C THR A 177 15.21 -17.90 1.51
N GLY A 178 15.83 -18.83 2.22
CA GLY A 178 16.42 -20.05 1.64
C GLY A 178 17.76 -19.87 0.90
N THR A 179 18.31 -18.65 0.83
CA THR A 179 19.58 -18.38 0.13
C THR A 179 20.82 -18.52 1.03
N SER A 180 22.02 -18.30 0.48
CA SER A 180 23.29 -18.29 1.23
C SER A 180 23.42 -17.17 2.29
N TYR A 181 22.42 -16.28 2.36
CA TYR A 181 22.28 -15.23 3.38
C TYR A 181 21.76 -15.73 4.73
N LYS A 182 21.57 -17.05 4.92
CA LYS A 182 21.26 -17.68 6.21
C LYS A 182 22.25 -17.31 7.33
N THR A 183 23.50 -16.97 6.98
CA THR A 183 24.47 -16.46 7.95
C THR A 183 24.41 -14.94 8.00
N PHE A 184 24.29 -14.40 9.22
CA PHE A 184 24.24 -12.95 9.42
C PHE A 184 25.48 -12.22 8.86
N GLY A 185 26.67 -12.84 8.90
CA GLY A 185 27.88 -12.26 8.32
C GLY A 185 27.78 -12.00 6.81
N ASN A 186 27.15 -12.89 6.05
CA ASN A 186 26.92 -12.69 4.61
C ASN A 186 25.89 -11.59 4.37
N LEU A 187 24.80 -11.56 5.14
CA LEU A 187 23.80 -10.49 5.06
C LEU A 187 24.43 -9.13 5.37
N LYS A 188 25.21 -9.04 6.45
CA LYS A 188 25.87 -7.81 6.88
C LYS A 188 26.83 -7.28 5.81
N SER A 189 27.76 -8.12 5.35
CA SER A 189 28.83 -7.71 4.43
C SER A 189 28.35 -7.39 3.02
N ARG A 190 27.34 -8.09 2.51
CA ARG A 190 26.91 -7.96 1.09
C ARG A 190 25.62 -7.16 0.92
N VAL A 191 24.86 -6.96 1.99
CA VAL A 191 23.55 -6.30 1.93
C VAL A 191 23.52 -5.10 2.86
N LEU A 192 23.64 -5.28 4.17
CA LEU A 192 23.39 -4.21 5.13
C LEU A 192 24.43 -3.10 5.05
N VAL A 193 25.73 -3.44 5.05
CA VAL A 193 26.81 -2.45 4.98
C VAL A 193 26.79 -1.71 3.63
N PRO A 194 26.77 -2.39 2.46
CA PRO A 194 26.71 -1.69 1.18
C PRO A 194 25.46 -0.81 1.04
N ALA A 195 24.29 -1.30 1.47
CA ALA A 195 23.06 -0.51 1.41
C ALA A 195 23.12 0.69 2.35
N THR A 196 23.62 0.53 3.58
CA THR A 196 23.74 1.63 4.53
C THR A 196 24.65 2.74 4.01
N THR A 197 25.80 2.38 3.44
CA THR A 197 26.71 3.35 2.81
C THR A 197 26.03 4.06 1.65
N GLU A 198 25.47 3.31 0.71
CA GLU A 198 24.85 3.88 -0.49
C GLU A 198 23.65 4.79 -0.16
N LEU A 199 22.80 4.40 0.79
CA LEU A 199 21.65 5.19 1.20
C LEU A 199 22.05 6.51 1.86
N ASN A 200 23.06 6.46 2.73
CA ASN A 200 23.62 7.63 3.40
C ASN A 200 24.30 8.61 2.42
N GLU A 201 24.81 8.12 1.30
CA GLU A 201 25.49 8.92 0.28
C GLU A 201 24.56 9.47 -0.80
N MET A 202 23.45 8.81 -1.09
CA MET A 202 22.64 9.10 -2.29
C MET A 202 21.18 9.45 -2.03
N THR A 203 20.68 9.29 -0.81
CA THR A 203 19.25 9.52 -0.50
C THR A 203 19.02 10.55 0.60
N ASP A 204 17.75 10.94 0.75
CA ASP A 204 17.28 11.79 1.83
C ASP A 204 17.21 11.10 3.21
N LEU A 205 17.59 9.82 3.30
CA LEU A 205 17.69 9.09 4.56
C LEU A 205 19.13 9.04 5.07
N LYS A 206 19.29 9.22 6.38
CA LYS A 206 20.50 8.92 7.13
C LYS A 206 20.20 7.74 8.05
N ILE A 207 20.83 6.60 7.82
CA ILE A 207 20.57 5.37 8.55
C ILE A 207 21.84 4.78 9.18
N ASP A 208 21.64 4.04 10.25
CA ASP A 208 22.61 3.15 10.87
C ASP A 208 21.89 1.91 11.42
N PHE A 209 22.62 0.85 11.76
CA PHE A 209 22.01 -0.36 12.32
C PHE A 209 22.84 -1.03 13.42
N THR A 210 22.12 -1.63 14.36
CA THR A 210 22.68 -2.42 15.46
C THR A 210 22.13 -3.84 15.45
N GLU A 211 22.95 -4.80 15.89
CA GLU A 211 22.61 -6.23 15.99
C GLU A 211 21.87 -6.52 17.29
N ILE A 212 20.72 -7.21 17.21
CA ILE A 212 20.03 -7.76 18.38
C ILE A 212 20.43 -9.22 18.52
N LYS A 213 21.01 -9.59 19.67
CA LYS A 213 21.58 -10.91 19.92
C LYS A 213 20.80 -11.67 20.98
N SER A 214 20.65 -12.98 20.76
CA SER A 214 20.28 -13.96 21.78
C SER A 214 21.44 -14.94 21.92
N GLY A 215 22.18 -14.82 23.02
CA GLY A 215 23.50 -15.46 23.17
C GLY A 215 24.48 -15.03 22.08
N ARG A 216 25.02 -16.01 21.33
CA ARG A 216 25.95 -15.75 20.21
C ARG A 216 25.23 -15.50 18.88
N LYS A 217 23.93 -15.79 18.77
CA LYS A 217 23.16 -15.69 17.53
C LYS A 217 22.55 -14.30 17.40
N VAL A 218 22.65 -13.69 16.22
CA VAL A 218 21.89 -12.49 15.87
C VAL A 218 20.47 -12.92 15.53
N VAL A 219 19.49 -12.40 16.27
CA VAL A 219 18.06 -12.72 16.11
C VAL A 219 17.30 -11.60 15.41
N GLY A 220 17.83 -10.38 15.42
CA GLY A 220 17.21 -9.24 14.75
C GLY A 220 18.19 -8.10 14.47
N ILE A 221 17.70 -7.11 13.74
CA ILE A 221 18.43 -5.90 13.39
C ILE A 221 17.56 -4.70 13.73
N ARG A 222 18.12 -3.73 14.47
CA ARG A 222 17.48 -2.43 14.71
C ARG A 222 18.15 -1.37 13.87
N PHE A 223 17.39 -0.72 13.00
CA PHE A 223 17.80 0.44 12.22
C PHE A 223 17.43 1.73 12.96
N SER A 224 18.38 2.66 13.02
CA SER A 224 18.13 4.07 13.33
C SER A 224 17.95 4.83 12.03
N ILE A 225 16.98 5.74 11.98
CA ILE A 225 16.53 6.43 10.77
C ILE A 225 16.43 7.92 11.07
N GLY A 226 17.11 8.73 10.27
CA GLY A 226 17.07 10.18 10.34
C GLY A 226 17.01 10.79 8.95
N LYS A 227 16.85 12.12 8.91
CA LYS A 227 16.88 12.89 7.66
C LYS A 227 18.31 13.18 7.25
N ASN A 228 18.64 12.96 5.99
CA ASN A 228 19.90 13.37 5.40
C ASN A 228 19.74 14.74 4.74
N THR A 229 20.20 15.79 5.43
CA THR A 229 20.08 17.16 4.95
C THR A 229 21.05 17.51 3.81
N LYS A 230 22.05 16.65 3.53
CA LYS A 230 23.05 16.88 2.48
C LYS A 230 22.56 16.46 1.09
N ASN A 231 21.57 15.58 1.00
CA ASN A 231 21.11 14.93 -0.23
C ASN A 231 19.62 15.10 -0.46
N ILE A 232 19.04 16.26 -0.11
CA ILE A 232 17.63 16.54 -0.36
C ILE A 232 17.47 16.89 -1.85
N PRO A 233 16.76 16.11 -2.67
CA PRO A 233 16.39 16.52 -4.01
C PRO A 233 15.45 17.73 -3.92
N GLU A 234 15.56 18.70 -4.82
CA GLU A 234 14.61 19.81 -4.88
C GLU A 234 13.17 19.28 -4.98
N GLN A 235 12.38 19.51 -3.94
CA GLN A 235 11.00 19.03 -3.88
C GLN A 235 10.08 19.92 -4.73
N PRO A 236 9.07 19.34 -5.43
CA PRO A 236 8.00 20.14 -6.02
C PRO A 236 7.27 20.95 -4.94
N GLU A 237 6.81 22.16 -5.29
CA GLU A 237 6.35 23.20 -4.36
C GLU A 237 5.20 22.79 -3.42
N ILE A 238 4.52 21.69 -3.71
CA ILE A 238 3.42 21.13 -2.91
C ILE A 238 3.86 20.76 -1.48
N LEU A 239 5.16 20.47 -1.26
CA LEU A 239 5.71 20.10 0.06
C LEU A 239 6.51 21.22 0.76
N LYS A 240 6.62 22.42 0.15
CA LYS A 240 7.44 23.51 0.71
C LYS A 240 6.77 24.28 1.86
N SER A 241 5.48 24.09 2.14
CA SER A 241 4.77 24.85 3.18
C SER A 241 5.05 24.39 4.63
N GLU A 242 5.83 23.32 4.85
CA GLU A 242 6.11 22.81 6.21
C GLU A 242 7.47 23.23 6.81
N LYS A 243 8.22 24.15 6.18
CA LYS A 243 9.46 24.67 6.80
C LYS A 243 9.41 26.18 6.99
N THR A 244 9.03 26.61 8.20
CA THR A 244 9.65 27.77 8.86
C THR A 244 9.59 27.58 10.38
N LYS A 245 10.77 27.59 11.02
CA LYS A 245 10.94 27.89 12.45
C LYS A 245 11.17 29.42 12.59
N PRO A 246 10.99 29.99 13.79
CA PRO A 246 10.27 31.25 13.99
C PRO A 246 11.16 32.49 13.80
N GLU A 247 10.70 33.42 12.97
CA GLU A 247 11.13 34.82 13.03
C GLU A 247 9.94 35.71 13.37
N GLU A 248 10.14 36.52 14.42
CA GLU A 248 9.20 37.50 14.92
C GLU A 248 8.99 38.63 13.89
N VAL A 249 7.81 38.70 13.29
CA VAL A 249 7.29 39.96 12.74
C VAL A 249 5.85 40.13 13.17
N LYS A 250 5.64 41.20 13.95
CA LYS A 250 4.38 41.66 14.53
C LYS A 250 3.31 41.85 13.45
N SER A 251 2.27 41.01 13.46
CA SER A 251 0.95 41.36 12.92
C SER A 251 -0.15 40.58 13.64
N LYS A 252 -1.32 41.22 13.84
CA LYS A 252 -2.41 40.86 14.75
C LYS A 252 -3.15 39.55 14.37
N PRO A 253 -3.84 38.87 15.32
CA PRO A 253 -4.18 37.45 15.23
C PRO A 253 -5.43 37.17 14.38
N GLN A 254 -5.41 36.05 13.64
CA GLN A 254 -6.61 35.34 13.16
C GLN A 254 -6.58 33.89 13.66
N PRO A 255 -7.75 33.28 13.94
CA PRO A 255 -7.85 32.06 14.73
C PRO A 255 -7.41 30.83 13.91
N LYS A 256 -6.65 29.95 14.57
CA LYS A 256 -6.19 28.66 14.03
C LYS A 256 -7.38 27.69 13.98
N THR A 257 -7.81 27.28 12.80
CA THR A 257 -8.74 26.15 12.62
C THR A 257 -7.98 24.83 12.78
N ASP A 258 -8.58 23.84 13.45
CA ASP A 258 -7.99 22.53 13.73
C ASP A 258 -7.72 21.76 12.40
N PRO A 259 -6.51 21.17 12.20
CA PRO A 259 -6.17 20.39 11.01
C PRO A 259 -7.15 19.24 10.68
N ASN A 260 -7.76 18.63 11.70
CA ASN A 260 -8.74 17.56 11.51
C ASN A 260 -10.09 18.10 11.00
N VAL A 261 -10.47 19.31 11.42
CA VAL A 261 -11.66 20.00 10.91
C VAL A 261 -11.47 20.31 9.43
N GLU A 262 -10.29 20.79 9.06
CA GLU A 262 -9.94 21.08 7.67
C GLU A 262 -9.91 19.81 6.80
N PHE A 263 -9.41 18.70 7.34
CA PHE A 263 -9.47 17.39 6.66
C PHE A 263 -10.91 16.95 6.36
N VAL A 264 -11.81 17.02 7.35
CA VAL A 264 -13.22 16.61 7.18
C VAL A 264 -13.95 17.55 6.21
N LYS A 265 -13.67 18.86 6.26
CA LYS A 265 -14.19 19.83 5.28
C LYS A 265 -13.75 19.50 3.86
N ASN A 266 -12.47 19.22 3.67
CA ASN A 266 -11.95 18.81 2.36
C ASN A 266 -12.55 17.48 1.89
N PHE A 267 -12.74 16.50 2.78
CA PHE A 267 -13.42 15.25 2.46
C PHE A 267 -14.85 15.49 1.98
N ILE A 268 -15.62 16.32 2.69
CA ILE A 268 -17.00 16.69 2.33
C ILE A 268 -17.03 17.37 0.96
N ASN A 269 -16.12 18.32 0.70
CA ASN A 269 -16.04 19.07 -0.55
C ASN A 269 -15.69 18.17 -1.75
N VAL A 270 -14.66 17.31 -1.61
CA VAL A 270 -14.22 16.41 -2.69
C VAL A 270 -15.30 15.40 -3.08
N ASN A 271 -16.15 15.00 -2.13
CA ASN A 271 -17.27 14.09 -2.37
C ASN A 271 -18.58 14.81 -2.74
N ASN A 272 -18.54 16.13 -3.04
CA ASN A 272 -19.70 16.95 -3.38
C ASN A 272 -20.85 16.86 -2.36
N LEU A 273 -20.53 16.67 -1.08
CA LEU A 273 -21.51 16.57 -0.01
C LEU A 273 -21.93 17.97 0.46
N THR A 274 -23.23 18.19 0.65
CA THR A 274 -23.75 19.49 1.10
C THR A 274 -24.00 19.49 2.61
N VAL A 275 -23.31 20.36 3.36
CA VAL A 275 -23.58 20.60 4.78
C VAL A 275 -24.60 21.71 4.94
N LYS A 276 -25.85 21.35 5.25
CA LYS A 276 -26.91 22.30 5.59
C LYS A 276 -26.86 22.62 7.09
N ASP A 277 -25.85 23.37 7.51
CA ASP A 277 -25.68 23.87 8.88
C ASP A 277 -25.31 25.36 8.87
N LYS A 278 -25.73 26.10 9.90
CA LYS A 278 -25.41 27.53 10.05
C LYS A 278 -23.93 27.75 10.38
N ASN A 279 -23.26 26.74 10.97
CA ASN A 279 -21.83 26.77 11.23
C ASN A 279 -21.20 25.38 11.02
N PRO A 280 -20.80 25.04 9.77
CA PRO A 280 -20.22 23.75 9.42
C PRO A 280 -18.96 23.41 10.22
N ASP A 281 -18.13 24.40 10.53
CA ASP A 281 -16.86 24.18 11.23
C ASP A 281 -17.12 23.74 12.68
N LYS A 282 -18.02 24.41 13.40
CA LYS A 282 -18.43 23.99 14.75
C LYS A 282 -19.13 22.63 14.78
N LEU A 283 -19.92 22.31 13.74
CA LEU A 283 -20.55 21.01 13.63
C LEU A 283 -19.51 19.90 13.52
N ILE A 284 -18.50 20.10 12.68
CA ILE A 284 -17.40 19.16 12.45
C ILE A 284 -16.51 19.05 13.70
N GLU A 285 -16.20 20.16 14.36
CA GLU A 285 -15.51 20.16 15.67
C GLU A 285 -16.27 19.28 16.67
N GLY A 286 -17.58 19.49 16.84
CA GLY A 286 -18.40 18.69 17.75
C GLY A 286 -18.47 17.20 17.39
N TRP A 287 -18.38 16.85 16.09
CA TRP A 287 -18.28 15.46 15.65
C TRP A 287 -16.93 14.84 16.02
N LEU A 288 -15.84 15.57 15.79
CA LEU A 288 -14.48 15.14 16.08
C LEU A 288 -14.24 14.99 17.58
N GLU A 289 -14.73 15.90 18.40
CA GLU A 289 -14.65 15.80 19.86
C GLU A 289 -15.39 14.57 20.39
N LYS A 290 -16.57 14.25 19.84
CA LYS A 290 -17.39 13.12 20.29
C LYS A 290 -16.85 11.75 19.86
N ARG A 291 -16.25 11.65 18.67
CA ARG A 291 -15.98 10.34 18.03
C ARG A 291 -14.59 10.19 17.41
N GLY A 292 -13.83 11.26 17.27
CA GLY A 292 -12.54 11.25 16.62
C GLY A 292 -12.60 11.10 15.09
N LEU A 293 -11.51 11.45 14.44
CA LEU A 293 -11.41 11.57 12.98
C LEU A 293 -11.74 10.27 12.23
N ASN A 294 -11.27 9.12 12.72
CA ASN A 294 -11.44 7.84 12.05
C ASN A 294 -12.91 7.46 11.91
N THR A 295 -13.67 7.55 13.01
CA THR A 295 -15.09 7.19 13.05
C THR A 295 -15.96 8.12 12.21
N ILE A 296 -15.68 9.43 12.21
CA ILE A 296 -16.38 10.40 11.36
C ILE A 296 -16.12 10.10 9.88
N THR A 297 -14.88 9.78 9.52
CA THR A 297 -14.52 9.40 8.15
C THR A 297 -15.20 8.11 7.71
N GLU A 298 -15.31 7.12 8.60
CA GLU A 298 -16.03 5.86 8.34
C GLU A 298 -17.53 6.07 8.12
N PHE A 299 -18.19 6.89 8.94
CA PHE A 299 -19.60 7.23 8.72
C PHE A 299 -19.82 7.96 7.41
N LEU A 300 -18.96 8.90 7.04
CA LEU A 300 -19.04 9.61 5.75
C LEU A 300 -18.87 8.63 4.58
N LEU A 301 -17.88 7.73 4.66
CA LEU A 301 -17.63 6.71 3.63
C LEU A 301 -18.79 5.71 3.50
N TYR A 302 -19.33 5.24 4.61
CA TYR A 302 -20.49 4.33 4.62
C TYR A 302 -21.71 4.99 3.99
N ALA A 303 -21.97 6.25 4.37
CA ALA A 303 -23.11 7.01 3.89
C ALA A 303 -23.06 7.33 2.39
N ILE A 304 -21.87 7.42 1.80
CA ILE A 304 -21.68 7.59 0.35
C ILE A 304 -21.89 6.26 -0.40
N LYS A 305 -21.49 5.13 0.20
CA LYS A 305 -21.50 3.81 -0.46
C LYS A 305 -22.85 3.10 -0.41
N GLU A 306 -23.63 3.31 0.63
CA GLU A 306 -24.92 2.64 0.81
C GLU A 306 -26.00 3.33 -0.02
N SER A 307 -26.50 2.67 -1.07
CA SER A 307 -27.49 3.23 -2.01
C SER A 307 -28.81 3.65 -1.37
N GLY A 308 -29.09 3.17 -0.14
CA GLY A 308 -30.24 3.57 0.67
C GLY A 308 -30.11 4.95 1.36
N ILE A 309 -28.92 5.54 1.44
CA ILE A 309 -28.68 6.77 2.20
C ILE A 309 -28.69 7.99 1.27
N LYS A 310 -29.82 8.70 1.25
CA LYS A 310 -30.02 9.89 0.41
C LYS A 310 -29.37 11.16 0.97
N ASN A 311 -29.08 11.20 2.28
CA ASN A 311 -28.49 12.36 2.95
C ASN A 311 -27.30 11.94 3.83
N PRO A 312 -26.08 11.92 3.27
CA PRO A 312 -24.90 11.45 3.99
C PRO A 312 -24.56 12.27 5.23
N ILE A 313 -24.64 13.60 5.15
CA ILE A 313 -24.39 14.51 6.28
C ILE A 313 -25.42 14.31 7.40
N GLY A 314 -26.69 14.11 7.02
CA GLY A 314 -27.75 13.80 7.99
C GLY A 314 -27.55 12.46 8.68
N PHE A 315 -27.09 11.44 7.94
CA PHE A 315 -26.71 10.15 8.51
C PHE A 315 -25.57 10.28 9.52
N VAL A 316 -24.48 11.00 9.17
CA VAL A 316 -23.35 11.18 10.09
C VAL A 316 -23.78 11.90 11.37
N ARG A 317 -24.62 12.95 11.26
CA ARG A 317 -25.19 13.63 12.43
C ARG A 317 -25.94 12.65 13.33
N HIS A 318 -26.85 11.85 12.76
CA HIS A 318 -27.61 10.85 13.50
C HIS A 318 -26.71 9.78 14.14
N ALA A 319 -25.66 9.33 13.42
CA ALA A 319 -24.71 8.32 13.88
C ALA A 319 -23.87 8.78 15.06
N VAL A 320 -23.41 10.04 15.03
CA VAL A 320 -22.67 10.67 16.12
C VAL A 320 -23.55 10.87 17.35
N ASP A 321 -24.77 11.37 17.17
CA ASP A 321 -25.66 11.71 18.29
C ASP A 321 -26.27 10.48 18.98
N ASN A 322 -26.52 9.39 18.25
CA ASN A 322 -27.16 8.18 18.78
C ASN A 322 -26.19 7.07 19.15
N GLY A 323 -24.88 7.34 19.14
CA GLY A 323 -23.95 6.35 19.64
C GLY A 323 -23.71 5.16 18.69
N LEU A 324 -24.12 5.23 17.42
CA LEU A 324 -24.02 4.13 16.45
C LEU A 324 -22.58 3.62 16.29
N MET A 325 -22.45 2.32 16.01
CA MET A 325 -21.20 1.63 15.68
C MET A 325 -21.38 0.93 14.33
N LEU A 326 -20.43 1.10 13.40
CA LEU A 326 -20.43 0.34 12.15
C LEU A 326 -19.84 -1.05 12.44
N ASP A 327 -20.69 -2.07 12.38
CA ASP A 327 -20.27 -3.47 12.52
C ASP A 327 -19.54 -3.90 11.22
N PRO A 328 -18.28 -4.42 11.26
CA PRO A 328 -17.46 -4.64 10.06
C PRO A 328 -17.98 -5.70 9.05
N LEU A 329 -19.13 -6.34 9.26
CA LEU A 329 -19.54 -7.53 8.48
C LEU A 329 -20.99 -7.52 7.93
N LYS A 330 -21.64 -6.38 7.73
CA LYS A 330 -22.96 -6.35 7.06
C LYS A 330 -23.08 -5.35 5.91
N SER A 331 -22.30 -5.55 4.85
CA SER A 331 -22.79 -5.18 3.51
C SER A 331 -23.52 -6.39 2.93
N LYS A 332 -24.86 -6.37 2.93
CA LYS A 332 -25.68 -7.36 2.22
C LYS A 332 -25.51 -7.15 0.71
N VAL A 333 -24.46 -7.71 0.12
CA VAL A 333 -24.41 -7.92 -1.33
C VAL A 333 -24.96 -9.33 -1.58
N LYS A 334 -26.18 -9.41 -2.10
CA LYS A 334 -26.68 -10.67 -2.69
C LYS A 334 -25.83 -10.97 -3.92
N ARG A 335 -24.84 -11.85 -3.79
CA ARG A 335 -24.20 -12.51 -4.94
C ARG A 335 -24.91 -13.84 -5.18
N ASN A 336 -25.65 -13.92 -6.29
CA ASN A 336 -25.90 -15.22 -6.91
C ASN A 336 -24.60 -15.63 -7.61
N GLU A 337 -23.77 -16.41 -6.94
CA GLU A 337 -22.65 -17.11 -7.59
C GLU A 337 -23.17 -18.47 -8.07
N MET A 338 -23.37 -18.63 -9.38
CA MET A 338 -23.28 -19.95 -10.00
C MET A 338 -21.79 -20.28 -10.08
N LEU A 339 -21.42 -21.42 -9.51
CA LEU A 339 -20.05 -21.93 -9.63
C LEU A 339 -19.77 -22.25 -11.11
N PRO A 340 -18.57 -21.92 -11.63
CA PRO A 340 -18.16 -22.27 -12.99
C PRO A 340 -18.23 -23.80 -13.22
N GLU A 341 -18.70 -24.24 -14.40
CA GLU A 341 -18.89 -25.67 -14.73
C GLU A 341 -17.64 -26.53 -14.52
N TRP A 342 -16.45 -26.00 -14.80
CA TRP A 342 -15.19 -26.72 -14.60
C TRP A 342 -14.93 -27.12 -13.14
N LEU A 343 -15.50 -26.38 -12.17
CA LEU A 343 -15.38 -26.69 -10.74
C LEU A 343 -16.28 -27.86 -10.32
N TYR A 344 -17.35 -28.14 -11.08
CA TYR A 344 -18.16 -29.36 -10.90
C TYR A 344 -17.45 -30.58 -11.47
N GLU A 345 -16.76 -30.42 -12.61
CA GLU A 345 -16.00 -31.48 -13.27
C GLU A 345 -14.79 -31.92 -12.43
N GLU A 346 -14.09 -30.98 -11.80
CA GLU A 346 -12.92 -31.25 -10.95
C GLU A 346 -13.31 -32.00 -9.67
N LYS A 347 -14.39 -31.59 -9.00
CA LYS A 347 -14.92 -32.27 -7.82
C LYS A 347 -15.46 -33.68 -8.12
N ALA A 348 -16.02 -33.88 -9.31
CA ALA A 348 -16.48 -35.20 -9.76
C ALA A 348 -15.30 -36.15 -10.02
N GLN A 349 -14.16 -35.63 -10.49
CA GLN A 349 -12.92 -36.40 -10.66
C GLN A 349 -12.27 -36.72 -9.31
N GLU A 350 -12.23 -35.77 -8.38
CA GLU A 350 -11.71 -35.98 -7.02
C GLU A 350 -12.52 -37.01 -6.24
N ALA A 351 -13.85 -37.01 -6.37
CA ALA A 351 -14.71 -38.02 -5.73
C ALA A 351 -14.52 -39.44 -6.29
N SER A 352 -13.98 -39.58 -7.51
CA SER A 352 -13.74 -40.86 -8.17
C SER A 352 -12.37 -41.49 -7.87
N GLN A 353 -11.45 -40.74 -7.24
CA GLN A 353 -10.12 -41.22 -6.85
C GLN A 353 -9.96 -41.17 -5.34
N GLY A 354 -10.54 -42.15 -4.64
CA GLY A 354 -10.49 -42.24 -3.19
C GLY A 354 -9.09 -42.56 -2.63
N VAL A 355 -8.62 -41.73 -1.69
CA VAL A 355 -7.66 -42.09 -0.63
C VAL A 355 -8.04 -41.35 0.67
N GLU A 356 -8.48 -42.11 1.68
CA GLU A 356 -8.58 -41.76 3.12
C GLU A 356 -7.16 -41.59 3.74
N LYS A 357 -6.85 -40.88 4.83
CA LYS A 357 -7.55 -40.24 5.98
C LYS A 357 -6.50 -39.43 6.78
N ASP A 358 -6.90 -38.37 7.51
CA ASP A 358 -6.88 -38.35 9.00
C ASP A 358 -7.30 -37.00 9.63
N ASN A 359 -8.15 -37.12 10.66
CA ASN A 359 -8.64 -36.12 11.63
C ASN A 359 -9.50 -34.95 11.12
N GLU A 360 -10.78 -35.22 10.87
CA GLU A 360 -11.83 -34.20 10.90
C GLU A 360 -13.00 -34.66 11.76
N MET A 361 -13.51 -33.76 12.63
CA MET A 361 -14.77 -33.95 13.37
C MET A 361 -15.86 -34.38 12.39
N SER A 362 -16.66 -35.37 12.80
CA SER A 362 -17.68 -35.97 11.93
C SER A 362 -18.68 -34.90 11.45
N GLU A 363 -19.20 -35.06 10.23
CA GLU A 363 -20.23 -34.15 9.71
C GLU A 363 -21.44 -34.05 10.64
N ASP A 364 -21.74 -35.12 11.37
CA ASP A 364 -22.83 -35.15 12.34
C ASP A 364 -22.49 -34.28 13.58
N GLU A 365 -21.25 -34.29 14.06
CA GLU A 365 -20.80 -33.36 15.11
C GLU A 365 -20.83 -31.90 14.66
N ARG A 366 -20.44 -31.62 13.40
CA ARG A 366 -20.49 -30.26 12.84
C ARG A 366 -21.95 -29.77 12.73
N LYS A 367 -22.85 -30.62 12.24
CA LYS A 367 -24.28 -30.31 12.15
C LYS A 367 -24.89 -30.10 13.53
N GLN A 368 -24.52 -30.92 14.53
CA GLN A 368 -25.00 -30.79 15.90
C GLN A 368 -24.57 -29.45 16.53
N ILE A 369 -23.32 -29.03 16.30
CA ILE A 369 -22.80 -27.74 16.79
C ILE A 369 -23.51 -26.57 16.12
N GLU A 370 -23.73 -26.62 14.80
CA GLU A 370 -24.47 -25.59 14.07
C GLU A 370 -25.93 -25.48 14.51
N GLU A 371 -26.58 -26.62 14.79
CA GLU A 371 -27.96 -26.65 15.28
C GLU A 371 -28.09 -26.07 16.70
N ASP A 372 -27.13 -26.38 17.58
CA ASP A 372 -27.07 -25.84 18.94
C ASP A 372 -26.79 -24.33 18.97
N GLU A 373 -25.89 -23.83 18.10
CA GLU A 373 -25.64 -22.40 17.96
C GLU A 373 -26.86 -21.66 17.39
N ARG A 374 -27.54 -22.25 16.39
CA ARG A 374 -28.76 -21.69 15.82
C ARG A 374 -29.86 -21.57 16.87
N ARG A 375 -30.02 -22.59 17.72
CA ARG A 375 -31.01 -22.60 18.81
C ARG A 375 -30.73 -21.50 19.85
N ARG A 376 -29.46 -21.32 20.23
CA ARG A 376 -29.02 -20.24 21.14
C ARG A 376 -29.30 -18.86 20.56
N LEU A 377 -29.06 -18.65 19.27
CA LEU A 377 -29.33 -17.38 18.59
C LEU A 377 -30.83 -17.08 18.53
N GLU A 378 -31.66 -18.09 18.27
CA GLU A 378 -33.13 -17.93 18.26
C GLU A 378 -33.68 -17.60 19.66
N GLU A 379 -33.13 -18.18 20.73
CA GLU A 379 -33.50 -17.85 22.12
C GLU A 379 -33.14 -16.41 22.50
N VAL A 380 -31.96 -15.93 22.08
CA VAL A 380 -31.52 -14.54 22.31
C VAL A 380 -32.41 -13.54 21.55
N LEU A 381 -32.79 -13.87 20.30
CA LEU A 381 -33.69 -13.07 19.48
C LEU A 381 -35.12 -13.03 20.05
N GLN A 382 -35.61 -14.13 20.62
CA GLN A 382 -36.92 -14.14 21.28
C GLN A 382 -36.92 -13.34 22.59
N LYS A 383 -35.82 -13.36 23.35
CA LYS A 383 -35.67 -12.51 24.54
C LYS A 383 -35.68 -11.02 24.18
N HIS A 384 -35.06 -10.62 23.07
CA HIS A 384 -35.07 -9.22 22.62
C HIS A 384 -36.42 -8.74 22.08
N LYS A 385 -37.24 -9.63 21.51
CA LYS A 385 -38.59 -9.27 21.02
C LYS A 385 -39.66 -9.15 22.12
N ARG A 386 -39.37 -9.54 23.36
CA ARG A 386 -40.31 -9.43 24.50
C ARG A 386 -40.06 -8.20 25.38
N THR A 387 -39.03 -7.41 25.10
CA THR A 387 -38.65 -6.20 25.85
C THR A 387 -38.67 -4.92 24.99
N SER A 388 -39.36 -4.95 23.85
CA SER A 388 -39.69 -3.75 23.04
C SER A 388 -41.18 -3.58 22.91
#